data_AF-A0A0C2DA67-F1
#
_entry.id   AF-A0A0C2DA67-F1
#
_cell.length_a   1.000
_cell.length_b   1.000
_cell.length_c   1.000
_cell.angle_alpha   90.00
_cell.angle_beta   90.00
_cell.angle_gamma   90.00
#
_symmetry.space_group_name_H-M   'P 1'
#
loop_
_entity.id
_entity.type
_entity.pdbx_description
1 polymer ?
#
loop_
_entity_poly.entity_id
_entity_poly.type
_entity_poly.pdbx_seq_one_letter_code
_entity_poly.pdbx_strand_id
1 'polypeptide(L)'
;MTSLADILDQIERAFDGVPYPVSGRSLHQANAWDDYETCDDSRDHKGRWQDIPDAHFERCQWALAHLDVEGMHYYLPAAMSFTLRTRDSGPSILHESVVFTLQPSMGDLREYQRQRFARLTAPQRAAIYGFLQRWSDDPDITLAWKQVVMRDRERPDRDDWFDDLDYNLTSEK
;
A
#
# COMPACT_ATOMS: atom_id res chain seq x y z
N MET A 1 -15.56 13.68 10.15
CA MET A 1 -15.04 12.67 9.20
C MET A 1 -14.08 13.39 8.28
N THR A 2 -12.88 12.87 8.09
CA THR A 2 -11.88 13.42 7.15
C THR A 2 -12.43 13.34 5.73
N SER A 3 -12.31 14.41 4.94
CA SER A 3 -12.86 14.42 3.58
C SER A 3 -12.00 13.58 2.62
N LEU A 4 -12.54 13.21 1.45
CA LEU A 4 -11.75 12.55 0.40
C LEU A 4 -10.52 13.37 0.01
N ALA A 5 -10.69 14.69 -0.14
CA ALA A 5 -9.61 15.59 -0.50
C ALA A 5 -8.51 15.62 0.57
N ASP A 6 -8.88 15.64 1.84
CA ASP A 6 -7.92 15.63 2.95
C ASP A 6 -7.10 14.34 2.98
N ILE A 7 -7.71 13.18 2.67
CA ILE A 7 -7.00 11.89 2.63
C ILE A 7 -6.04 11.84 1.45
N LEU A 8 -6.46 12.32 0.27
CA LEU A 8 -5.59 12.39 -0.91
C LEU A 8 -4.39 13.32 -0.66
N ASP A 9 -4.62 14.51 -0.09
CA ASP A 9 -3.56 15.45 0.29
C ASP A 9 -2.62 14.85 1.36
N GLN A 10 -3.16 14.06 2.30
CA GLN A 10 -2.35 13.35 3.29
C GLN A 10 -1.45 12.28 2.63
N ILE A 11 -1.98 11.48 1.71
CA ILE A 11 -1.19 10.48 0.96
C ILE A 11 -0.12 11.19 0.14
N GLU A 12 -0.48 12.26 -0.57
CA GLU A 12 0.44 13.03 -1.40
C GLU A 12 1.63 13.54 -0.58
N ARG A 13 1.38 14.21 0.54
CA ARG A 13 2.44 14.75 1.40
C ARG A 13 3.28 13.67 2.08
N ALA A 14 2.67 12.58 2.54
CA ALA A 14 3.37 11.52 3.26
C ALA A 14 4.34 10.73 2.37
N PHE A 15 4.01 10.60 1.08
CA PHE A 15 4.81 9.88 0.10
C PHE A 15 5.53 10.80 -0.89
N ASP A 16 5.52 12.12 -0.68
CA ASP A 16 6.25 13.02 -1.57
C ASP A 16 7.75 12.73 -1.58
N GLY A 17 8.37 12.84 -2.75
CA GLY A 17 9.78 12.55 -2.95
C GLY A 17 10.18 11.07 -2.90
N VAL A 18 9.24 10.12 -2.79
CA VAL A 18 9.57 8.68 -2.94
C VAL A 18 10.07 8.43 -4.36
N PRO A 19 11.31 7.93 -4.54
CA PRO A 19 11.93 7.79 -5.85
C PRO A 19 11.40 6.57 -6.61
N TYR A 20 11.44 6.64 -7.93
CA TYR A 20 11.25 5.48 -8.80
C TYR A 20 12.27 4.37 -8.47
N PRO A 21 11.86 3.09 -8.39
CA PRO A 21 12.76 1.98 -8.06
C PRO A 21 13.84 1.79 -9.14
N VAL A 22 15.11 1.83 -8.75
CA VAL A 22 16.25 1.61 -9.67
C VAL A 22 16.58 0.12 -9.81
N SER A 23 16.44 -0.63 -8.72
CA SER A 23 16.69 -2.07 -8.66
C SER A 23 15.43 -2.88 -8.34
N GLY A 24 14.34 -2.21 -7.96
CA GLY A 24 13.08 -2.85 -7.63
C GLY A 24 12.24 -3.25 -8.84
N ARG A 25 11.33 -4.19 -8.60
CA ARG A 25 10.33 -4.64 -9.57
C ARG A 25 9.31 -3.52 -9.83
N SER A 26 9.24 -3.09 -11.09
CA SER A 26 8.25 -2.11 -11.56
C SER A 26 6.83 -2.71 -11.66
N LEU A 27 5.81 -1.88 -11.94
CA LEU A 27 4.41 -2.31 -11.96
C LEU A 27 4.15 -3.31 -13.10
N HIS A 28 4.65 -3.03 -14.31
CA HIS A 28 4.50 -3.97 -15.42
C HIS A 28 5.32 -5.24 -15.22
N GLN A 29 6.50 -5.15 -14.62
CA GLN A 29 7.30 -6.34 -14.27
C GLN A 29 6.62 -7.20 -13.22
N ALA A 30 5.98 -6.59 -12.23
CA ALA A 30 5.21 -7.30 -11.20
C ALA A 30 3.96 -7.98 -11.77
N ASN A 31 3.28 -7.35 -12.73
CA ASN A 31 2.20 -8.03 -13.43
C ASN A 31 2.71 -9.20 -14.30
N ALA A 32 3.78 -8.99 -15.07
CA ALA A 32 4.36 -10.07 -15.87
C ALA A 32 4.81 -11.25 -14.99
N TRP A 33 5.34 -10.96 -13.79
CA TRP A 33 5.75 -11.99 -12.84
C TRP A 33 4.58 -12.86 -12.36
N ASP A 34 3.38 -12.30 -12.19
CA ASP A 34 2.17 -13.06 -11.87
C ASP A 34 1.81 -14.06 -12.98
N ASP A 35 2.02 -13.65 -14.24
CA ASP A 35 1.81 -14.46 -15.44
C ASP A 35 2.97 -15.44 -15.72
N TYR A 36 3.96 -15.55 -14.82
CA TYR A 36 5.21 -16.32 -15.01
C TYR A 36 6.03 -15.84 -16.22
N GLU A 37 5.88 -14.57 -16.59
CA GLU A 37 6.59 -13.90 -17.66
C GLU A 37 7.66 -12.93 -17.13
N THR A 38 8.44 -12.36 -18.05
CA THR A 38 9.41 -11.30 -17.76
C THR A 38 9.27 -10.19 -18.79
N CYS A 39 9.45 -8.94 -18.36
CA CYS A 39 9.57 -7.79 -19.26
C CYS A 39 10.59 -6.78 -18.73
N ASP A 40 10.99 -5.83 -19.57
CA ASP A 40 11.70 -4.64 -19.12
C ASP A 40 10.73 -3.62 -18.51
N ASP A 41 11.27 -2.50 -18.04
CA ASP A 41 10.52 -1.39 -17.44
C ASP A 41 10.23 -0.25 -18.46
N SER A 42 10.31 -0.55 -19.77
CA SER A 42 10.16 0.48 -20.81
C SER A 42 8.76 1.07 -20.86
N ARG A 43 7.77 0.33 -20.36
CA ARG A 43 6.36 0.74 -20.28
C ARG A 43 6.04 1.52 -19.01
N ASP A 44 6.88 1.42 -17.99
CA ASP A 44 6.62 2.02 -16.67
C ASP A 44 6.88 3.53 -16.68
N HIS A 45 6.10 4.24 -15.86
CA HIS A 45 6.29 5.66 -15.65
C HIS A 45 7.54 5.90 -14.79
N LYS A 46 8.57 6.49 -15.41
CA LYS A 46 9.83 6.89 -14.78
C LYS A 46 9.73 8.35 -14.34
N GLY A 47 9.39 8.58 -13.09
CA GLY A 47 9.17 9.92 -12.57
C GLY A 47 8.61 9.92 -11.17
N ARG A 48 7.72 10.88 -10.91
CA ARG A 48 6.99 11.00 -9.66
C ARG A 48 5.86 9.97 -9.65
N TRP A 49 5.65 9.28 -8.53
CA TRP A 49 4.55 8.33 -8.42
C TRP A 49 3.18 9.00 -8.66
N GLN A 50 3.07 10.30 -8.35
CA GLN A 50 1.87 11.11 -8.57
C GLN A 50 1.46 11.18 -10.05
N ASP A 51 2.41 11.02 -10.97
CA ASP A 51 2.23 11.17 -12.41
C ASP A 51 2.03 9.82 -13.12
N ILE A 52 1.91 8.71 -12.38
CA ILE A 52 1.63 7.38 -12.95
C ILE A 52 0.26 7.40 -13.64
N PRO A 53 0.16 7.03 -14.93
CA PRO A 53 -1.12 6.99 -15.62
C PRO A 53 -2.07 5.98 -15.02
N ASP A 54 -3.33 6.36 -14.83
CA ASP A 54 -4.41 5.50 -14.32
C ASP A 54 -4.54 4.19 -15.15
N ALA A 55 -4.32 4.27 -16.46
CA ALA A 55 -4.31 3.11 -17.37
C ALA A 55 -3.26 2.04 -17.02
N HIS A 56 -2.20 2.37 -16.29
CA HIS A 56 -1.22 1.38 -15.82
C HIS A 56 -1.85 0.49 -14.75
N PHE A 57 -2.58 1.09 -13.82
CA PHE A 57 -3.31 0.38 -12.76
C PHE A 57 -4.47 -0.45 -13.31
N GLU A 58 -5.16 0.04 -14.35
CA GLU A 58 -6.19 -0.73 -15.04
C GLU A 58 -5.63 -1.98 -15.74
N ARG A 59 -4.40 -1.91 -16.26
CA ARG A 59 -3.74 -3.03 -16.95
C ARG A 59 -3.00 -3.98 -16.01
N CYS A 60 -2.56 -3.50 -14.86
CA CYS A 60 -1.69 -4.23 -13.93
C CYS A 60 -2.35 -4.49 -12.59
N GLN A 61 -3.61 -4.96 -12.60
CA GLN A 61 -4.43 -5.09 -11.40
C GLN A 61 -3.90 -6.11 -10.38
N TRP A 62 -3.08 -7.07 -10.83
CA TRP A 62 -2.49 -8.12 -9.99
C TRP A 62 -1.09 -7.81 -9.47
N ALA A 63 -0.50 -6.70 -9.91
CA ALA A 63 0.91 -6.39 -9.67
C ALA A 63 1.27 -6.19 -8.18
N LEU A 64 0.36 -5.64 -7.35
CA LEU A 64 0.69 -5.25 -5.98
C LEU A 64 1.22 -6.41 -5.12
N ALA A 65 0.67 -7.62 -5.29
CA ALA A 65 1.11 -8.80 -4.56
C ALA A 65 2.57 -9.18 -4.83
N HIS A 66 3.10 -8.77 -5.99
CA HIS A 66 4.43 -9.13 -6.49
C HIS A 66 5.44 -8.00 -6.44
N LEU A 67 5.05 -6.81 -5.97
CA LEU A 67 6.01 -5.73 -5.75
C LEU A 67 6.99 -6.11 -4.63
N ASP A 68 8.26 -5.77 -4.81
CA ASP A 68 9.27 -5.87 -3.76
C ASP A 68 9.26 -4.62 -2.86
N VAL A 69 10.27 -4.47 -2.01
CA VAL A 69 10.37 -3.36 -1.05
C VAL A 69 10.39 -2.00 -1.73
N GLU A 70 11.12 -1.85 -2.85
CA GLU A 70 11.23 -0.56 -3.55
C GLU A 70 9.97 -0.28 -4.38
N GLY A 71 9.47 -1.30 -5.08
CA GLY A 71 8.22 -1.20 -5.82
C GLY A 71 7.04 -0.88 -4.91
N MET A 72 6.94 -1.54 -3.75
CA MET A 72 5.86 -1.30 -2.78
C MET A 72 5.91 0.14 -2.25
N HIS A 73 7.10 0.65 -1.92
CA HIS A 73 7.24 2.02 -1.42
C HIS A 73 6.77 3.05 -2.44
N TYR A 74 7.08 2.83 -3.73
CA TYR A 74 6.76 3.74 -4.83
C TYR A 74 5.31 3.63 -5.33
N TYR A 75 4.78 2.42 -5.57
CA TYR A 75 3.47 2.22 -6.21
C TYR A 75 2.29 2.21 -5.24
N LEU A 76 2.49 1.87 -3.96
CA LEU A 76 1.41 1.85 -2.96
C LEU A 76 0.64 3.19 -2.84
N PRO A 77 1.28 4.37 -2.72
CA PRO A 77 0.53 5.63 -2.62
C PRO A 77 -0.28 5.94 -3.88
N ALA A 78 0.24 5.62 -5.06
CA ALA A 78 -0.45 5.79 -6.32
C ALA A 78 -1.67 4.86 -6.41
N ALA A 79 -1.54 3.59 -6.01
CA ALA A 79 -2.64 2.63 -5.98
C ALA A 79 -3.73 3.00 -4.96
N MET A 80 -3.38 3.49 -3.77
CA MET A 80 -4.33 4.01 -2.79
C MET A 80 -5.08 5.23 -3.36
N SER A 81 -4.36 6.15 -4.00
CA SER A 81 -4.93 7.37 -4.59
C SER A 81 -5.86 7.06 -5.77
N PHE A 82 -5.47 6.13 -6.65
CA PHE A 82 -6.31 5.64 -7.74
C PHE A 82 -7.59 5.00 -7.19
N THR A 83 -7.46 4.11 -6.20
CA THR A 83 -8.58 3.42 -5.55
C THR A 83 -9.59 4.42 -4.99
N LEU A 84 -9.12 5.43 -4.24
CA LEU A 84 -9.97 6.49 -3.71
C LEU A 84 -10.69 7.31 -4.79
N ARG A 85 -10.01 7.67 -5.89
CA ARG A 85 -10.59 8.46 -6.99
C ARG A 85 -11.63 7.69 -7.80
N THR A 86 -11.48 6.37 -7.90
CA THR A 86 -12.29 5.50 -8.77
C THR A 86 -13.37 4.72 -8.02
N ARG A 87 -13.64 5.06 -6.75
CA ARG A 87 -14.60 4.36 -5.87
C ARG A 87 -15.93 4.02 -6.54
N ASP A 88 -16.50 4.98 -7.24
CA ASP A 88 -17.86 4.87 -7.79
C ASP A 88 -17.89 4.31 -9.23
N SER A 89 -16.73 3.95 -9.78
CA SER A 89 -16.60 3.45 -11.17
C SER A 89 -16.89 1.95 -11.33
N GLY A 90 -17.26 1.26 -10.25
CA GLY A 90 -17.52 -0.18 -10.23
C GLY A 90 -16.35 -1.00 -9.64
N PRO A 91 -16.53 -2.32 -9.50
CA PRO A 91 -15.52 -3.18 -8.88
C PRO A 91 -14.24 -3.23 -9.72
N SER A 92 -13.10 -3.07 -9.06
CA SER A 92 -11.77 -3.26 -9.66
C SER A 92 -10.99 -4.26 -8.82
N ILE A 93 -10.33 -5.22 -9.47
CA ILE A 93 -9.42 -6.18 -8.81
C ILE A 93 -8.33 -5.42 -8.04
N LEU A 94 -7.90 -4.27 -8.55
CA LEU A 94 -6.92 -3.44 -7.87
C LEU A 94 -7.45 -2.91 -6.53
N HIS A 95 -8.73 -2.54 -6.44
CA HIS A 95 -9.32 -2.06 -5.19
C HIS A 95 -9.22 -3.12 -4.09
N GLU A 96 -9.56 -4.36 -4.42
CA GLU A 96 -9.43 -5.51 -3.52
C GLU A 96 -7.96 -5.81 -3.21
N SER A 97 -7.10 -5.75 -4.23
CA SER A 97 -5.66 -5.99 -4.12
C SER A 97 -4.96 -5.01 -3.17
N VAL A 98 -5.37 -3.73 -3.15
CA VAL A 98 -4.86 -2.74 -2.19
C VAL A 98 -5.26 -3.13 -0.76
N VAL A 99 -6.52 -3.48 -0.51
CA VAL A 99 -6.99 -3.88 0.83
C VAL A 99 -6.27 -5.15 1.28
N PHE A 100 -6.19 -6.15 0.41
CA PHE A 100 -5.51 -7.42 0.70
C PHE A 100 -4.01 -7.22 1.00
N THR A 101 -3.34 -6.34 0.25
CA THR A 101 -1.93 -5.98 0.50
C THR A 101 -1.72 -5.39 1.89
N LEU A 102 -2.68 -4.57 2.36
CA LEU A 102 -2.63 -3.88 3.65
C LEU A 102 -3.14 -4.72 4.82
N GLN A 103 -3.82 -5.84 4.56
CA GLN A 103 -4.30 -6.74 5.60
C GLN A 103 -3.11 -7.43 6.31
N PRO A 104 -3.06 -7.46 7.66
CA PRO A 104 -2.01 -8.16 8.39
C PRO A 104 -1.89 -9.64 7.95
N SER A 105 -0.68 -10.04 7.55
CA SER A 105 -0.37 -11.39 7.11
C SER A 105 0.05 -12.31 8.26
N MET A 106 -0.17 -13.61 8.10
CA MET A 106 0.18 -14.65 9.08
C MET A 106 1.24 -15.62 8.55
N GLY A 107 1.93 -16.31 9.45
CA GLY A 107 2.92 -17.34 9.09
C GLY A 107 4.04 -16.79 8.20
N ASP A 108 4.45 -17.57 7.20
CA ASP A 108 5.55 -17.24 6.30
C ASP A 108 5.31 -15.95 5.49
N LEU A 109 4.03 -15.60 5.25
CA LEU A 109 3.67 -14.37 4.55
C LEU A 109 3.86 -13.11 5.41
N ARG A 110 3.89 -13.24 6.74
CA ARG A 110 4.10 -12.10 7.65
C ARG A 110 5.49 -11.49 7.48
N GLU A 111 6.51 -12.33 7.34
CA GLU A 111 7.88 -11.86 7.12
C GLU A 111 8.05 -11.22 5.74
N TYR A 112 7.42 -11.80 4.71
CA TYR A 112 7.38 -11.18 3.39
C TYR A 112 6.69 -9.81 3.40
N GLN A 113 5.57 -9.67 4.12
CA GLN A 113 4.90 -8.39 4.31
C GLN A 113 5.77 -7.39 5.09
N ARG A 114 6.44 -7.84 6.17
CA ARG A 114 7.37 -7.01 6.95
C ARG A 114 8.44 -6.40 6.05
N GLN A 115 9.05 -7.20 5.19
CA GLN A 115 10.08 -6.74 4.26
C GLN A 115 9.53 -5.69 3.30
N ARG A 116 8.38 -5.93 2.67
CA ARG A 116 7.76 -4.98 1.73
C ARG A 116 7.39 -3.65 2.38
N PHE A 117 7.07 -3.66 3.67
CA PHE A 117 6.70 -2.46 4.42
C PHE A 117 7.88 -1.80 5.16
N ALA A 118 9.09 -2.38 5.10
CA ALA A 118 10.24 -1.93 5.89
C ALA A 118 10.64 -0.46 5.66
N ARG A 119 10.29 0.13 4.51
CA ARG A 119 10.59 1.55 4.19
C ARG A 119 9.51 2.54 4.61
N LEU A 120 8.38 2.07 5.14
CA LEU A 120 7.28 2.97 5.54
C LEU A 120 7.68 3.81 6.75
N THR A 121 7.53 5.13 6.62
CA THR A 121 7.71 6.08 7.72
C THR A 121 6.42 6.26 8.53
N ALA A 122 6.50 6.83 9.73
CA ALA A 122 5.31 7.10 10.54
C ALA A 122 4.24 7.96 9.81
N PRO A 123 4.60 9.04 9.07
CA PRO A 123 3.62 9.74 8.23
C PRO A 123 2.95 8.86 7.17
N GLN A 124 3.71 7.96 6.54
CA GLN A 124 3.19 7.04 5.52
C GLN A 124 2.23 6.01 6.12
N ARG A 125 2.55 5.46 7.29
CA ARG A 125 1.66 4.58 8.04
C ARG A 125 0.37 5.30 8.47
N ALA A 126 0.46 6.56 8.87
CA ALA A 126 -0.72 7.38 9.16
C ALA A 126 -1.59 7.65 7.93
N ALA A 127 -0.99 7.81 6.74
CA ALA A 127 -1.73 7.95 5.49
C ALA A 127 -2.43 6.64 5.08
N ILE A 128 -1.78 5.49 5.27
CA ILE A 128 -2.39 4.16 5.07
C ILE A 128 -3.60 3.97 5.98
N TYR A 129 -3.48 4.33 7.27
CA TYR A 129 -4.60 4.30 8.19
C TYR A 129 -5.76 5.19 7.71
N GLY A 130 -5.48 6.43 7.29
CA GLY A 130 -6.48 7.35 6.75
C GLY A 130 -7.19 6.80 5.51
N PHE A 131 -6.46 6.14 4.60
CA PHE A 131 -7.01 5.42 3.46
C PHE A 131 -7.99 4.33 3.92
N LEU A 132 -7.56 3.44 4.82
CA LEU A 132 -8.38 2.32 5.30
C LEU A 132 -9.64 2.78 6.01
N GLN A 133 -9.58 3.84 6.83
CA GLN A 133 -10.76 4.43 7.47
C GLN A 133 -11.84 4.87 6.48
N ARG A 134 -11.45 5.23 5.26
CA ARG A 134 -12.36 5.71 4.23
C ARG A 134 -12.80 4.60 3.29
N TRP A 135 -11.91 3.65 2.99
CA TRP A 135 -12.10 2.64 1.97
C TRP A 135 -12.62 1.31 2.52
N SER A 136 -12.07 0.84 3.62
CA SER A 136 -12.35 -0.50 4.14
C SER A 136 -13.57 -0.50 5.06
N ASP A 137 -14.50 -1.41 4.80
CA ASP A 137 -15.59 -1.73 5.74
C ASP A 137 -15.16 -2.78 6.79
N ASP A 138 -13.94 -3.33 6.65
CA ASP A 138 -13.36 -4.27 7.62
C ASP A 138 -12.82 -3.49 8.84
N PRO A 139 -13.47 -3.62 10.02
CA PRO A 139 -13.05 -2.92 11.23
C PRO A 139 -11.71 -3.42 11.76
N ASP A 140 -11.33 -4.65 11.46
CA ASP A 140 -10.16 -5.31 12.03
C ASP A 140 -8.88 -4.83 11.36
N ILE A 141 -8.87 -4.76 10.03
CA ILE A 141 -7.75 -4.18 9.28
C ILE A 141 -7.55 -2.73 9.71
N THR A 142 -8.66 -1.97 9.82
CA THR A 142 -8.62 -0.57 10.24
C THR A 142 -8.11 -0.42 11.68
N LEU A 143 -8.48 -1.34 12.59
CA LEU A 143 -8.03 -1.35 13.97
C LEU A 143 -6.53 -1.68 14.09
N ALA A 144 -6.02 -2.64 13.33
CA ALA A 144 -4.60 -2.98 13.31
C ALA A 144 -3.73 -1.77 12.92
N TRP A 145 -4.08 -1.08 11.83
CA TRP A 145 -3.36 0.13 11.41
C TRP A 145 -3.55 1.30 12.38
N LYS A 146 -4.70 1.40 13.05
CA LYS A 146 -4.89 2.38 14.13
C LYS A 146 -3.89 2.16 15.27
N GLN A 147 -3.67 0.91 15.67
CA GLN A 147 -2.74 0.57 16.77
C GLN A 147 -1.32 1.00 16.43
N VAL A 148 -0.85 0.69 15.22
CA VAL A 148 0.45 1.13 14.70
C VAL A 148 0.60 2.66 14.82
N VAL A 149 -0.39 3.42 14.32
CA VAL A 149 -0.34 4.89 14.34
C VAL A 149 -0.38 5.45 15.76
N MET A 150 -1.15 4.86 16.67
CA MET A 150 -1.20 5.29 18.06
C MET A 150 0.14 5.07 18.75
N ARG A 151 0.80 3.94 18.48
CA ARG A 151 2.11 3.61 19.03
C ARG A 151 3.23 4.48 18.46
N ASP A 152 3.18 4.82 17.18
CA ASP A 152 4.10 5.79 16.59
C ASP A 152 4.05 7.17 17.26
N ARG A 153 2.87 7.60 17.73
CA ARG A 153 2.71 8.86 18.47
C ARG A 153 3.28 8.79 19.88
N GLU A 154 3.19 7.63 20.51
CA GLU A 154 3.74 7.40 21.85
C GLU A 154 5.27 7.23 21.82
N ARG A 155 5.80 6.68 20.72
CA ARG A 155 7.21 6.29 20.56
C ARG A 155 7.70 6.59 19.13
N PRO A 156 8.05 7.84 18.82
CA PRO A 156 8.36 8.27 17.46
C PRO A 156 9.66 7.68 16.89
N ASP A 157 10.62 7.28 17.74
CA ASP A 157 11.97 6.84 17.33
C ASP A 157 12.15 5.31 17.29
N ARG A 158 11.05 4.54 17.26
CA ARG A 158 11.11 3.08 17.27
C ARG A 158 11.16 2.50 15.85
N ASP A 159 11.83 1.37 15.71
CA ASP A 159 11.93 0.62 14.45
C ASP A 159 11.11 -0.68 14.44
N ASP A 160 10.52 -1.07 15.58
CA ASP A 160 9.75 -2.30 15.77
C ASP A 160 8.26 -2.17 15.43
N TRP A 161 7.87 -1.10 14.72
CA TRP A 161 6.46 -0.73 14.52
C TRP A 161 5.61 -1.84 13.90
N PHE A 162 6.20 -2.68 13.05
CA PHE A 162 5.49 -3.74 12.35
C PHE A 162 4.97 -4.81 13.32
N ASP A 163 5.54 -4.93 14.52
CA ASP A 163 5.04 -5.87 15.53
C ASP A 163 3.72 -5.41 16.15
N ASP A 164 3.32 -4.15 15.99
CA ASP A 164 1.96 -3.71 16.31
C ASP A 164 0.97 -3.93 15.17
N LEU A 165 1.46 -4.27 13.97
CA LEU A 165 0.62 -4.70 12.86
C LEU A 165 0.27 -6.19 13.04
N ASP A 166 -0.20 -6.53 14.24
CA ASP A 166 -0.69 -7.86 14.58
C ASP A 166 -2.21 -7.83 14.64
N TYR A 167 -2.80 -8.83 14.00
CA TYR A 167 -4.23 -9.04 14.09
C TYR A 167 -4.54 -9.75 15.42
N ASN A 168 -5.25 -9.08 16.32
CA ASN A 168 -5.87 -9.71 17.49
C ASN A 168 -6.97 -10.70 17.06
N LEU A 169 -6.60 -11.86 16.52
CA LEU A 169 -7.45 -13.06 16.52
C LEU A 169 -7.30 -13.80 17.86
N THR A 170 -7.60 -13.10 18.95
CA THR A 170 -7.89 -13.76 20.22
C THR A 170 -9.33 -13.43 20.58
N SER A 171 -10.29 -13.96 19.83
CA SER A 171 -11.65 -14.30 20.26
C SER A 171 -12.36 -15.02 19.12
N GLU A 172 -12.77 -16.26 19.39
CA GLU A 172 -13.74 -17.07 18.62
C GLU A 172 -13.25 -17.83 17.37
N LYS A 173 -12.67 -19.01 17.63
CA LYS A 173 -13.21 -20.26 17.07
C LYS A 173 -13.70 -21.14 18.20
#